data_AF-A0A2G5KDG9-F1
#
_entry.id   AF-A0A2G5KDG9-F1
#
_cell.length_a   1.000
_cell.length_b   1.000
_cell.length_c   1.000
_cell.angle_alpha   90.00
_cell.angle_beta   90.00
_cell.angle_gamma   90.00
#
_symmetry.space_group_name_H-M   'P 1'
#
loop_
_entity.id
_entity.type
_entity.pdbx_description
1 polymer ?
#
loop_
_entity_poly.entity_id
_entity_poly.type
_entity_poly.pdbx_seq_one_letter_code
_entity_poly.pdbx_strand_id
1 'polypeptide(L)'
;MKPIYVFFTALAFGASAFAHGNATGAVLERMEGMKSIQAAMKLLGKQAGTNDAFDFSAVNAAATDIMHHANEIPAVFAEKDLSMPTEAKAEIWEEMDAFNKLAAALESAAQIAANAQNADELKSAMGAIGETCKACHSQYRIKN
;
A
#
# COMPACT_ATOMS: atom_id res chain seq x y z
N MET A 1 51.99 9.80 33.84
CA MET A 1 50.59 9.34 33.98
C MET A 1 49.69 10.50 33.54
N LYS A 2 49.00 10.40 32.40
CA LYS A 2 48.12 11.48 31.88
C LYS A 2 46.68 10.97 31.91
N PRO A 3 45.70 11.77 32.40
CA PRO A 3 44.32 11.31 32.55
C PRO A 3 43.65 11.19 31.17
N ILE A 4 42.99 10.06 30.95
CA ILE A 4 42.15 9.81 29.78
C ILE A 4 40.78 10.41 30.09
N TYR A 5 40.39 11.46 29.38
CA TYR A 5 39.04 12.01 29.44
C TYR A 5 38.12 11.17 28.55
N VAL A 6 37.21 10.42 29.16
CA VAL A 6 36.12 9.73 28.46
C VAL A 6 35.01 10.75 28.21
N PHE A 7 34.94 11.25 26.97
CA PHE A 7 33.78 11.99 26.48
C PHE A 7 32.65 10.99 26.21
N PHE A 8 31.67 10.91 27.11
CA PHE A 8 30.38 10.26 26.83
C PHE A 8 29.58 11.18 25.90
N THR A 9 29.67 10.95 24.60
CA THR A 9 28.79 11.61 23.63
C THR A 9 27.45 10.89 23.64
N ALA A 10 26.39 11.64 23.97
CA ALA A 10 25.03 11.17 24.08
C ALA A 10 24.50 10.60 22.74
N LEU A 11 24.00 9.36 22.77
CA LEU A 11 23.21 8.80 21.69
C LEU A 11 21.73 9.14 21.96
N ALA A 12 21.22 10.15 21.27
CA ALA A 12 19.80 10.47 21.26
C ALA A 12 19.03 9.32 20.60
N PHE A 13 18.28 8.55 21.39
CA PHE A 13 17.39 7.51 20.87
C PHE A 13 16.12 8.14 20.30
N GLY A 14 16.00 8.05 18.97
CA GLY A 14 14.75 7.81 18.25
C GLY A 14 13.67 8.88 18.33
N ALA A 15 13.68 9.82 17.38
CA ALA A 15 12.44 10.47 16.98
C ALA A 15 11.52 9.41 16.37
N SER A 16 10.36 9.17 17.00
CA SER A 16 9.28 8.37 16.46
C SER A 16 8.93 8.87 15.06
N ALA A 17 8.98 7.99 14.06
CA ALA A 17 8.57 8.35 12.71
C ALA A 17 7.08 8.73 12.71
N PHE A 18 6.77 10.03 12.58
CA PHE A 18 5.41 10.56 12.37
C PHE A 18 4.92 10.27 10.93
N ALA A 19 5.04 9.02 10.46
CA ALA A 19 4.71 8.67 9.09
C ALA A 19 3.21 8.85 8.77
N HIS A 20 2.35 8.91 9.80
CA HIS A 20 0.90 8.97 9.70
C HIS A 20 0.26 10.16 10.43
N GLY A 21 1.01 11.22 10.76
CA GLY A 21 0.42 12.47 11.25
C GLY A 21 -0.59 12.32 12.40
N ASN A 22 -0.31 11.45 13.37
CA ASN A 22 -1.16 11.11 14.52
C ASN A 22 -2.44 10.30 14.23
N ALA A 23 -2.56 9.63 13.08
CA ALA A 23 -3.66 8.69 12.84
C ALA A 23 -3.71 7.61 13.93
N THR A 24 -4.92 7.18 14.30
CA THR A 24 -5.16 6.09 15.26
C THR A 24 -6.30 5.20 14.77
N GLY A 25 -6.46 4.03 15.38
CA GLY A 25 -7.55 3.09 15.08
C GLY A 25 -7.64 2.72 13.60
N ALA A 26 -8.88 2.60 13.09
CA ALA A 26 -9.16 2.21 11.70
C ALA A 26 -8.53 3.15 10.66
N VAL A 27 -8.36 4.45 10.98
CA VAL A 27 -7.67 5.40 10.07
C VAL A 27 -6.20 5.04 9.93
N LEU A 28 -5.53 4.68 11.01
CA LEU A 28 -4.14 4.23 10.94
C LEU A 28 -4.03 2.91 10.18
N GLU A 29 -4.89 1.94 10.50
CA GLU A 29 -4.87 0.60 9.88
C GLU A 29 -5.02 0.66 8.36
N ARG A 30 -6.02 1.39 7.85
CA ARG A 30 -6.20 1.53 6.39
C ARG A 30 -5.06 2.30 5.72
N MET A 31 -4.45 3.27 6.39
CA MET A 31 -3.30 4.00 5.83
C MET A 31 -2.06 3.11 5.75
N GLU A 32 -1.81 2.27 6.75
CA GLU A 32 -0.72 1.28 6.71
C GLU A 32 -0.95 0.26 5.60
N GLY A 33 -2.16 -0.31 5.47
CA GLY A 33 -2.50 -1.23 4.38
C GLY A 33 -2.28 -0.61 2.99
N MET A 34 -2.68 0.65 2.80
CA MET A 34 -2.44 1.38 1.54
C MET A 34 -0.94 1.65 1.28
N LYS A 35 -0.14 1.87 2.33
CA LYS A 35 1.32 2.00 2.19
C LYS A 35 2.01 0.68 1.84
N SER A 36 1.55 -0.43 2.40
CA SER A 36 2.03 -1.77 2.01
C SER A 36 1.73 -2.04 0.53
N ILE A 37 0.49 -1.80 0.08
CA ILE A 37 0.11 -1.89 -1.34
C ILE A 37 1.02 -1.02 -2.21
N GLN A 38 1.30 0.24 -1.79
CA GLN A 38 2.21 1.12 -2.53
C GLN A 38 3.63 0.54 -2.63
N ALA A 39 4.17 -0.01 -1.53
CA ALA A 39 5.49 -0.61 -1.50
C ALA A 39 5.58 -1.84 -2.41
N ALA A 40 4.58 -2.71 -2.36
CA ALA A 40 4.45 -3.87 -3.25
C ALA A 40 4.38 -3.43 -4.73
N MET A 41 3.56 -2.44 -5.06
CA MET A 41 3.47 -1.88 -6.42
C MET A 41 4.80 -1.31 -6.92
N LYS A 42 5.59 -0.67 -6.05
CA LYS A 42 6.94 -0.20 -6.42
C LYS A 42 7.87 -1.35 -6.77
N LEU A 43 7.78 -2.47 -6.04
CA LEU A 43 8.55 -3.67 -6.36
C LEU A 43 8.11 -4.25 -7.71
N LEU A 44 6.80 -4.40 -7.95
CA LEU A 44 6.28 -4.87 -9.23
C LEU A 44 6.76 -3.98 -10.39
N GLY A 45 6.72 -2.65 -10.22
CA GLY A 45 7.22 -1.71 -11.24
C GLY A 45 8.71 -1.86 -11.54
N LYS A 46 9.53 -2.18 -10.53
CA LYS A 46 10.95 -2.51 -10.75
C LYS A 46 11.09 -3.77 -11.60
N GLN A 47 10.34 -4.82 -11.29
CA GLN A 47 10.39 -6.10 -12.01
C GLN A 47 9.83 -6.02 -13.44
N ALA A 48 8.81 -5.20 -13.64
CA ALA A 48 8.28 -4.89 -14.96
C ALA A 48 9.30 -4.15 -15.84
N GLY A 49 10.27 -3.45 -15.25
CA GLY A 49 11.34 -2.75 -15.98
C GLY A 49 12.53 -3.62 -16.36
N THR A 50 12.62 -4.87 -15.87
CA THR A 50 13.77 -5.75 -16.09
C THR A 50 13.41 -6.89 -17.05
N ASN A 51 14.10 -7.00 -18.19
CA ASN A 51 13.88 -8.12 -19.12
C ASN A 51 14.60 -9.40 -18.66
N ASP A 52 15.93 -9.36 -18.47
CA ASP A 52 16.72 -10.58 -18.18
C ASP A 52 16.88 -10.90 -16.68
N ALA A 53 16.30 -10.08 -15.80
CA ALA A 53 16.44 -10.19 -14.34
C ALA A 53 15.09 -10.35 -13.61
N PHE A 54 14.09 -10.87 -14.31
CA PHE A 54 12.74 -11.06 -13.76
C PHE A 54 12.76 -12.08 -12.60
N ASP A 55 12.41 -11.61 -11.42
CA ASP A 55 12.31 -12.42 -10.21
C ASP A 55 10.85 -12.78 -9.94
N PHE A 56 10.44 -13.95 -10.45
CA PHE A 56 9.08 -14.47 -10.25
C PHE A 56 8.71 -14.56 -8.76
N SER A 57 9.63 -14.98 -7.89
CA SER A 57 9.34 -15.15 -6.47
C SER A 57 9.03 -13.81 -5.81
N ALA A 58 9.83 -12.78 -6.13
CA ALA A 58 9.60 -11.43 -5.62
C ALA A 58 8.28 -10.82 -6.16
N VAL A 59 7.95 -11.08 -7.44
CA VAL A 59 6.68 -10.66 -8.05
C VAL A 59 5.50 -11.33 -7.38
N ASN A 60 5.55 -12.65 -7.21
CA ASN A 60 4.49 -13.43 -6.57
C ASN A 60 4.25 -12.98 -5.12
N ALA A 61 5.32 -12.78 -4.35
CA ALA A 61 5.22 -12.29 -2.97
C ALA A 61 4.59 -10.90 -2.89
N ALA A 62 5.05 -9.95 -3.72
CA ALA A 62 4.50 -8.59 -3.73
C ALA A 62 3.04 -8.56 -4.20
N ALA A 63 2.67 -9.34 -5.22
CA ALA A 63 1.30 -9.43 -5.67
C ALA A 63 0.37 -10.07 -4.60
N THR A 64 0.87 -11.07 -3.88
CA THR A 64 0.14 -11.68 -2.74
C THR A 64 -0.09 -10.67 -1.62
N ASP A 65 0.88 -9.79 -1.34
CA ASP A 65 0.73 -8.71 -0.36
C ASP A 65 -0.36 -7.72 -0.76
N ILE A 66 -0.45 -7.38 -2.05
CA ILE A 66 -1.54 -6.55 -2.58
C ILE A 66 -2.89 -7.26 -2.42
N MET A 67 -2.97 -8.56 -2.73
CA MET A 67 -4.20 -9.34 -2.57
C MET A 67 -4.68 -9.34 -1.12
N HIS A 68 -3.77 -9.59 -0.17
CA HIS A 68 -4.06 -9.61 1.25
C HIS A 68 -4.68 -8.28 1.70
N HIS A 69 -4.01 -7.17 1.44
CA HIS A 69 -4.53 -5.86 1.85
C HIS A 69 -5.77 -5.43 1.06
N ALA A 70 -5.91 -5.83 -0.20
CA ALA A 70 -7.14 -5.59 -0.96
C ALA A 70 -8.35 -6.29 -0.32
N ASN A 71 -8.15 -7.51 0.19
CA ASN A 71 -9.17 -8.28 0.88
C ASN A 71 -9.55 -7.68 2.25
N GLU A 72 -8.64 -6.97 2.90
CA GLU A 72 -8.88 -6.30 4.19
C GLU A 72 -9.64 -4.98 4.06
N ILE A 73 -9.64 -4.35 2.87
CA ILE A 73 -10.27 -3.04 2.63
C ILE A 73 -11.71 -2.96 3.19
N PRO A 74 -12.63 -3.90 2.92
CA PRO A 74 -14.00 -3.80 3.44
C PRO A 74 -14.07 -3.77 4.98
N ALA A 75 -13.18 -4.49 5.65
CA ALA A 75 -13.16 -4.56 7.12
C ALA A 75 -12.63 -3.26 7.74
N VAL A 76 -11.53 -2.72 7.23
CA VAL A 76 -10.91 -1.49 7.78
C VAL A 76 -11.68 -0.21 7.41
N PHE A 77 -12.67 -0.30 6.51
CA PHE A 77 -13.62 0.77 6.20
C PHE A 77 -15.05 0.50 6.72
N ALA A 78 -15.27 -0.56 7.50
CA ALA A 78 -16.61 -0.97 7.94
C ALA A 78 -17.38 0.14 8.68
N GLU A 79 -16.67 0.89 9.53
CA GLU A 79 -17.23 2.02 10.27
C GLU A 79 -16.79 3.36 9.66
N LYS A 80 -17.70 4.34 9.72
CA LYS A 80 -17.41 5.69 9.24
C LYS A 80 -16.51 6.44 10.20
N ASP A 81 -15.22 6.49 9.85
CA ASP A 81 -14.23 7.32 10.52
C ASP A 81 -13.59 8.31 9.53
N LEU A 82 -13.85 9.60 9.76
CA LEU A 82 -13.31 10.73 9.00
C LEU A 82 -12.35 11.59 9.85
N SER A 83 -11.82 11.05 10.95
CA SER A 83 -10.81 11.74 11.74
C SER A 83 -9.53 12.00 10.92
N MET A 84 -8.98 13.21 11.05
CA MET A 84 -7.73 13.56 10.40
C MET A 84 -6.58 12.68 10.95
N PRO A 85 -5.64 12.24 10.10
CA PRO A 85 -5.34 12.74 8.75
C PRO A 85 -5.90 11.85 7.62
N THR A 86 -7.16 11.44 7.71
CA THR A 86 -7.82 10.69 6.64
C THR A 86 -7.74 11.36 5.26
N GLU A 87 -7.58 10.55 4.23
CA GLU A 87 -7.82 10.92 2.82
C GLU A 87 -9.10 10.28 2.26
N ALA A 88 -9.84 9.55 3.08
CA ALA A 88 -11.10 8.91 2.69
C ALA A 88 -12.22 9.96 2.57
N LYS A 89 -13.01 9.86 1.50
CA LYS A 89 -14.23 10.66 1.34
C LYS A 89 -15.45 9.98 1.98
N ALA A 90 -16.46 10.78 2.33
CA ALA A 90 -17.70 10.29 2.96
C ALA A 90 -18.51 9.35 2.04
N GLU A 91 -18.34 9.51 0.73
CA GLU A 91 -19.00 8.77 -0.34
C GLU A 91 -18.69 7.26 -0.26
N ILE A 92 -17.58 6.85 0.37
CA ILE A 92 -17.28 5.42 0.61
C ILE A 92 -18.43 4.72 1.33
N TRP A 93 -18.99 5.36 2.36
CA TRP A 93 -20.05 4.77 3.17
C TRP A 93 -21.44 4.93 2.54
N GLU A 94 -21.58 5.84 1.58
CA GLU A 94 -22.79 6.01 0.78
C GLU A 94 -22.83 5.01 -0.39
N GLU A 95 -21.66 4.58 -0.88
CA GLU A 95 -21.48 3.70 -2.03
C GLU A 95 -20.66 2.43 -1.68
N MET A 96 -20.84 1.90 -0.47
CA MET A 96 -20.01 0.81 0.09
C MET A 96 -19.93 -0.43 -0.81
N ASP A 97 -21.04 -0.79 -1.46
CA ASP A 97 -21.06 -1.92 -2.42
C ASP A 97 -20.17 -1.68 -3.63
N ALA A 98 -20.13 -0.46 -4.16
CA ALA A 98 -19.29 -0.10 -5.29
C ALA A 98 -17.82 -0.02 -4.86
N PHE A 99 -17.54 0.54 -3.68
CA PHE A 99 -16.22 0.57 -3.07
C PHE A 99 -15.66 -0.85 -2.87
N ASN A 100 -16.44 -1.76 -2.29
CA ASN A 100 -16.03 -3.16 -2.05
C ASN A 100 -15.80 -3.92 -3.36
N LYS A 101 -16.56 -3.64 -4.42
CA LYS A 101 -16.31 -4.22 -5.75
C LYS A 101 -14.96 -3.78 -6.32
N LEU A 102 -14.54 -2.54 -6.09
CA LEU A 102 -13.22 -2.07 -6.52
C LEU A 102 -12.09 -2.73 -5.72
N ALA A 103 -12.30 -2.96 -4.42
CA ALA A 103 -11.36 -3.73 -3.60
C ALA A 103 -11.20 -5.18 -4.11
N ALA A 104 -12.30 -5.87 -4.39
CA ALA A 104 -12.27 -7.22 -4.98
C ALA A 104 -11.65 -7.25 -6.40
N ALA A 105 -11.86 -6.18 -7.19
CA ALA A 105 -11.22 -6.04 -8.49
C ALA A 105 -9.70 -5.84 -8.37
N LEU A 106 -9.24 -5.09 -7.36
CA LEU A 106 -7.82 -4.97 -7.05
C LEU A 106 -7.21 -6.33 -6.67
N GLU A 107 -7.87 -7.09 -5.80
CA GLU A 107 -7.44 -8.45 -5.43
C GLU A 107 -7.32 -9.35 -6.66
N SER A 108 -8.34 -9.34 -7.53
CA SER A 108 -8.35 -10.14 -8.77
C SER A 108 -7.22 -9.73 -9.74
N ALA A 109 -6.97 -8.43 -9.90
CA ALA A 109 -5.90 -7.94 -10.76
C ALA A 109 -4.51 -8.30 -10.20
N ALA A 110 -4.35 -8.24 -8.87
CA ALA A 110 -3.13 -8.67 -8.20
C ALA A 110 -2.90 -10.18 -8.33
N GLN A 111 -3.96 -11.00 -8.30
CA GLN A 111 -3.85 -12.44 -8.55
C GLN A 111 -3.32 -12.74 -9.97
N ILE A 112 -3.66 -11.93 -10.97
CA ILE A 112 -3.07 -12.04 -12.32
C ILE A 112 -1.58 -11.71 -12.27
N ALA A 113 -1.19 -10.62 -11.61
CA ALA A 113 0.21 -10.22 -11.47
C ALA A 113 1.04 -11.29 -10.75
N ALA A 114 0.47 -11.98 -9.75
CA ALA A 114 1.14 -13.04 -9.00
C ALA A 114 1.55 -14.25 -9.88
N ASN A 115 0.92 -14.41 -11.04
CA ASN A 115 1.17 -15.50 -11.97
C ASN A 115 1.96 -15.07 -13.21
N ALA A 116 2.34 -13.79 -13.33
CA ALA A 116 3.11 -13.30 -14.46
C ALA A 116 4.49 -13.99 -14.53
N GLN A 117 4.83 -14.54 -15.69
CA GLN A 117 6.07 -15.31 -15.92
C GLN A 117 7.22 -14.46 -16.46
N ASN A 118 6.94 -13.22 -16.88
CA ASN A 118 7.91 -12.31 -17.45
C ASN A 118 7.48 -10.85 -17.27
N ALA A 119 8.37 -9.93 -17.62
CA ALA A 119 8.15 -8.50 -17.48
C ALA A 119 6.97 -7.98 -18.30
N ASP A 120 6.70 -8.52 -19.49
CA ASP A 120 5.63 -8.04 -20.35
C ASP A 120 4.24 -8.47 -19.86
N GLU A 121 4.11 -9.71 -19.38
CA GLU A 121 2.93 -10.17 -18.65
C GLU A 121 2.69 -9.32 -17.39
N LEU A 122 3.75 -9.04 -16.63
CA LEU A 122 3.66 -8.22 -15.43
C LEU A 122 3.23 -6.77 -15.76
N LYS A 123 3.78 -6.15 -16.81
CA LYS A 123 3.35 -4.81 -17.27
C LYS A 123 1.85 -4.79 -17.57
N SER A 124 1.34 -5.82 -18.23
CA SER A 124 -0.08 -5.93 -18.57
C SER A 124 -0.94 -6.05 -17.31
N ALA A 125 -0.55 -6.90 -16.36
CA ALA A 125 -1.24 -7.06 -15.08
C ALA A 125 -1.19 -5.78 -14.23
N MET A 126 -0.05 -5.09 -14.21
CA MET A 126 0.10 -3.79 -13.55
C MET A 126 -0.79 -2.71 -14.17
N GLY A 127 -1.06 -2.78 -15.47
CA GLY A 127 -2.06 -1.93 -16.14
C GLY A 127 -3.44 -2.10 -15.52
N ALA A 128 -3.89 -3.34 -15.37
CA ALA A 128 -5.18 -3.65 -14.74
C ALA A 128 -5.24 -3.19 -13.26
N ILE A 129 -4.17 -3.37 -12.48
CA ILE A 129 -4.07 -2.83 -11.11
C ILE A 129 -4.14 -1.30 -11.13
N GLY A 130 -3.44 -0.64 -12.06
CA GLY A 130 -3.47 0.82 -12.18
C GLY A 130 -4.87 1.37 -12.47
N GLU A 131 -5.68 0.66 -13.25
CA GLU A 131 -7.06 1.02 -13.54
C GLU A 131 -7.96 0.95 -12.29
N THR A 132 -7.80 -0.08 -11.44
CA THR A 132 -8.55 -0.18 -10.18
C THR A 132 -8.15 0.92 -9.20
N CYS A 133 -6.84 1.21 -9.07
CA CYS A 133 -6.33 2.33 -8.29
C CYS A 133 -6.92 3.66 -8.75
N LYS A 134 -6.96 3.92 -10.06
CA LYS A 134 -7.51 5.14 -10.63
C LYS A 134 -9.01 5.25 -10.37
N ALA A 135 -9.76 4.17 -10.63
CA ALA A 135 -11.21 4.16 -10.42
C ALA A 135 -11.54 4.48 -8.96
N CYS A 136 -10.91 3.78 -8.01
CA CYS A 136 -11.14 3.97 -6.58
C CYS A 136 -10.72 5.37 -6.11
N HIS A 137 -9.47 5.78 -6.38
CA HIS A 137 -8.98 7.08 -5.88
C HIS A 137 -9.67 8.28 -6.52
N SER A 138 -10.15 8.17 -7.76
CA SER A 138 -10.87 9.27 -8.40
C SER A 138 -12.22 9.56 -7.72
N GLN A 139 -12.88 8.52 -7.22
CA GLN A 139 -14.18 8.61 -6.56
C GLN A 139 -14.02 8.86 -5.06
N TYR A 140 -13.18 8.08 -4.39
CA TYR A 140 -13.23 7.90 -2.93
C TYR A 140 -12.07 8.51 -2.14
N ARG A 141 -11.02 9.02 -2.80
CA ARG A 141 -9.89 9.66 -2.14
C ARG A 141 -9.90 11.17 -2.35
N ILE A 142 -9.69 11.92 -1.27
CA ILE A 142 -9.50 13.37 -1.34
C ILE A 142 -8.27 13.66 -2.21
N LYS A 143 -8.37 14.65 -3.09
CA LYS A 143 -7.23 15.13 -3.88
C LYS A 143 -6.50 16.18 -3.06
N ASN A 144 -5.24 15.90 -2.76
CA ASN A 144 -4.34 16.72 -1.97
C ASN A 144 -3.19 17.20 -2.85
#